data_AF-A0A522U5T7-F1
#
_entry.id   AF-A0A522U5T7-F1
#
_cell.length_a   1.000
_cell.length_b   1.000
_cell.length_c   1.000
_cell.angle_alpha   90.00
_cell.angle_beta   90.00
_cell.angle_gamma   90.00
#
_symmetry.space_group_name_H-M   'P 1'
#
loop_
_entity.id
_entity.type
_entity.pdbx_description
1 polymer ?
#
loop_
_entity_poly.entity_id
_entity_poly.type
_entity_poly.pdbx_seq_one_letter_code
_entity_poly.pdbx_strand_id
1 'polypeptide(L)'
;MTVGRGGKRSMKENNFAFIDSQNLYFSMQRIGWKLDYFRFRRYLKDKYSVAKAFMFIGFLFGNEELYKFLQEVGYILIFKPTLILKDGEVKGNCDAELVLHTMIEYQNYDQAVIVSGDGDFHCLVDYLRKQNKFCHLIAPAPSSCSYLLRKVAGGKISFVSDLRNKVEYKKSTP
;
A
#
# COMPACT_ATOMS: atom_id res chain seq x y z
N MET A 1 -46.15 -6.36 23.79
CA MET A 1 -45.22 -7.06 22.87
C MET A 1 -44.24 -6.02 22.34
N THR A 2 -43.02 -6.01 22.87
CA THR A 2 -42.00 -4.99 22.54
C THR A 2 -41.08 -5.59 21.49
N VAL A 3 -41.14 -5.06 20.25
CA VAL A 3 -40.27 -5.50 19.16
C VAL A 3 -38.90 -4.85 19.37
N GLY A 4 -37.92 -5.65 19.82
CA GLY A 4 -36.54 -5.24 19.93
C GLY A 4 -35.97 -4.93 18.55
N ARG A 5 -35.57 -3.68 18.31
CA ARG A 5 -34.77 -3.29 17.15
C ARG A 5 -33.39 -3.93 17.25
N GLY A 6 -33.19 -5.04 16.56
CA GLY A 6 -31.85 -5.60 16.32
C GLY A 6 -31.03 -4.59 15.55
N GLY A 7 -30.07 -3.93 16.23
CA GLY A 7 -29.10 -3.09 15.57
C GLY A 7 -28.28 -3.94 14.59
N LYS A 8 -28.33 -3.60 13.29
CA LYS A 8 -27.36 -4.10 12.31
C LYS A 8 -25.96 -3.73 12.82
N ARG A 9 -25.19 -4.71 13.30
CA ARG A 9 -23.72 -4.58 13.36
C ARG A 9 -23.29 -4.23 11.95
N SER A 10 -22.79 -3.01 11.72
CA SER A 10 -22.13 -2.72 10.45
C SER A 10 -20.89 -3.62 10.41
N MET A 11 -20.90 -4.65 9.58
CA MET A 11 -19.70 -5.44 9.30
C MET A 11 -18.64 -4.43 8.87
N LYS A 12 -17.52 -4.39 9.60
CA LYS A 12 -16.42 -3.49 9.28
C LYS A 12 -15.91 -3.90 7.89
N GLU A 13 -15.81 -2.95 6.96
CA GLU A 13 -15.37 -3.20 5.58
C GLU A 13 -14.08 -4.03 5.56
N ASN A 14 -14.02 -5.03 4.69
CA ASN A 14 -12.89 -5.94 4.53
C ASN A 14 -12.03 -5.49 3.33
N ASN A 15 -11.40 -4.33 3.47
CA ASN A 15 -10.57 -3.75 2.39
C ASN A 15 -9.16 -4.35 2.42
N PHE A 16 -8.53 -4.49 1.25
CA PHE A 16 -7.12 -4.89 1.15
C PHE A 16 -6.26 -3.74 0.64
N ALA A 17 -5.01 -3.69 1.08
CA ALA A 17 -4.02 -2.74 0.56
C ALA A 17 -2.99 -3.48 -0.31
N PHE A 18 -2.65 -2.87 -1.44
CA PHE A 18 -1.63 -3.35 -2.37
C PHE A 18 -0.55 -2.27 -2.48
N ILE A 19 0.65 -2.58 -2.00
CA ILE A 19 1.70 -1.61 -1.70
C ILE A 19 2.90 -1.86 -2.58
N ASP A 20 3.20 -0.89 -3.43
CA ASP A 20 4.45 -0.81 -4.17
C ASP A 20 5.56 -0.34 -3.23
N SER A 21 6.34 -1.29 -2.72
CA SER A 21 7.38 -1.00 -1.72
C SER A 21 8.52 -0.15 -2.29
N GLN A 22 8.83 -0.33 -3.58
CA GLN A 22 9.97 0.33 -4.21
C GLN A 22 9.66 1.81 -4.45
N ASN A 23 8.48 2.11 -5.01
CA ASN A 23 8.03 3.49 -5.19
C ASN A 23 7.89 4.20 -3.85
N LEU A 24 7.33 3.52 -2.84
CA LEU A 24 7.20 4.07 -1.50
C LEU A 24 8.58 4.37 -0.89
N TYR A 25 9.50 3.39 -0.88
CA TYR A 25 10.82 3.54 -0.30
C TYR A 25 11.61 4.69 -0.93
N PHE A 26 11.79 4.68 -2.25
CA PHE A 26 12.60 5.70 -2.93
C PHE A 26 11.97 7.09 -2.83
N SER A 27 10.64 7.20 -2.85
CA SER A 27 9.97 8.48 -2.64
C SER A 27 10.17 8.99 -1.22
N MET A 28 10.05 8.14 -0.20
CA MET A 28 10.29 8.54 1.19
C MET A 28 11.74 8.99 1.43
N GLN A 29 12.72 8.32 0.82
CA GLN A 29 14.12 8.76 0.83
C GLN A 29 14.28 10.18 0.27
N ARG A 30 13.63 10.48 -0.86
CA ARG A 30 13.65 11.83 -1.47
C ARG A 30 12.95 12.89 -0.62
N ILE A 31 11.90 12.52 0.11
CA ILE A 31 11.15 13.43 1.00
C ILE A 31 11.97 13.76 2.28
N GLY A 32 12.93 12.89 2.65
CA GLY A 32 13.92 13.19 3.69
C GLY A 32 13.50 12.85 5.12
N TRP A 33 12.49 12.01 5.30
CA TRP A 33 12.16 11.43 6.62
C TRP A 33 11.76 9.95 6.50
N LYS A 34 11.87 9.22 7.60
CA LYS A 34 11.69 7.77 7.63
C LYS A 34 10.26 7.39 7.99
N LEU A 35 9.63 6.56 7.17
CA LEU A 35 8.31 6.00 7.44
C LEU A 35 8.38 4.94 8.56
N ASP A 36 7.53 5.07 9.56
CA ASP A 36 7.26 4.03 10.55
C ASP A 36 6.22 3.06 9.98
N TYR A 37 6.69 1.90 9.53
CA TYR A 37 5.86 0.87 8.91
C TYR A 37 4.81 0.27 9.85
N PHE A 38 5.05 0.25 11.17
CA PHE A 38 4.06 -0.21 12.15
C PHE A 38 2.91 0.81 12.24
N ARG A 39 3.24 2.09 12.40
CA ARG A 39 2.23 3.16 12.44
C ARG A 39 1.49 3.27 11.11
N PHE A 40 2.18 3.09 9.99
CA PHE A 40 1.54 3.09 8.68
C PHE A 40 0.57 1.91 8.53
N ARG A 41 0.94 0.70 8.97
CA ARG A 41 0.03 -0.47 8.93
C ARG A 41 -1.23 -0.23 9.76
N ARG A 42 -1.06 0.37 10.95
CA ARG A 42 -2.16 0.76 11.82
C ARG A 42 -3.04 1.83 11.18
N TYR A 43 -2.44 2.84 10.56
CA TYR A 43 -3.18 3.87 9.83
C TYR A 43 -4.05 3.27 8.72
N LEU A 44 -3.51 2.33 7.92
CA LEU A 44 -4.29 1.61 6.89
C LEU A 44 -5.49 0.87 7.50
N LYS A 45 -5.27 0.17 8.62
CA LYS A 45 -6.33 -0.57 9.34
C LYS A 45 -7.40 0.35 9.89
N ASP A 46 -7.00 1.46 10.52
CA ASP A 46 -7.91 2.32 11.27
C ASP A 46 -8.68 3.27 10.34
N LYS A 47 -8.02 3.82 9.31
CA LYS A 47 -8.62 4.81 8.40
C LYS A 47 -9.41 4.18 7.25
N TYR A 48 -8.95 3.06 6.72
CA TYR A 48 -9.48 2.44 5.50
C TYR A 48 -9.99 1.01 5.72
N SER A 49 -10.10 0.57 6.99
CA SER A 49 -10.53 -0.79 7.33
C SER A 49 -9.70 -1.88 6.63
N VAL A 50 -8.40 -1.65 6.43
CA VAL A 50 -7.53 -2.60 5.73
C VAL A 50 -7.27 -3.85 6.58
N ALA A 51 -7.86 -4.97 6.17
CA ALA A 51 -7.72 -6.27 6.81
C ALA A 51 -6.39 -6.95 6.44
N LYS A 52 -6.04 -7.01 5.14
CA LYS A 52 -4.75 -7.51 4.64
C LYS A 52 -3.99 -6.42 3.89
N ALA A 53 -2.69 -6.35 4.10
CA ALA A 53 -1.80 -5.40 3.42
C ALA A 53 -0.68 -6.15 2.72
N PHE A 54 -0.79 -6.29 1.40
CA PHE A 54 0.21 -6.95 0.55
C PHE A 54 1.27 -5.95 0.15
N MET A 55 2.53 -6.29 0.40
CA MET A 55 3.68 -5.45 0.05
C MET A 55 4.54 -6.20 -0.95
N PHE A 56 4.68 -5.60 -2.14
CA PHE A 56 5.38 -6.19 -3.28
C PHE A 56 6.83 -5.74 -3.25
N ILE A 57 7.74 -6.70 -3.07
CA ILE A 57 9.16 -6.45 -2.75
C ILE A 57 10.06 -7.24 -3.71
N GLY A 58 11.06 -6.59 -4.28
CA GLY A 58 12.19 -7.27 -4.92
C GLY A 58 13.05 -7.93 -3.84
N PHE A 59 13.15 -9.27 -3.86
CA PHE A 59 13.94 -9.99 -2.88
C PHE A 59 15.42 -9.64 -2.99
N LEU A 60 16.06 -9.25 -1.89
CA LEU A 60 17.49 -8.97 -1.82
C LEU A 60 18.06 -9.73 -0.62
N PHE A 61 19.07 -10.56 -0.89
CA PHE A 61 19.80 -11.27 0.15
C PHE A 61 20.46 -10.28 1.12
N GLY A 62 20.40 -10.57 2.43
CA GLY A 62 20.92 -9.70 3.49
C GLY A 62 19.89 -8.74 4.11
N ASN A 63 18.66 -8.70 3.58
CA ASN A 63 17.55 -7.90 4.13
C ASN A 63 16.55 -8.73 4.97
N GLU A 64 16.94 -9.91 5.44
CA GLU A 64 16.05 -10.86 6.12
C GLU A 64 15.43 -10.27 7.39
N GLU A 65 16.19 -9.48 8.17
CA GLU A 65 15.68 -8.82 9.38
C GLU A 65 14.59 -7.79 9.06
N LEU A 66 14.75 -7.03 7.96
CA LEU A 66 13.73 -6.09 7.50
C LEU A 66 12.46 -6.83 7.09
N TYR A 67 12.60 -7.93 6.35
CA TYR A 67 11.45 -8.75 5.91
C TYR A 67 10.70 -9.33 7.11
N LYS A 68 11.44 -9.88 8.08
CA LYS A 68 10.88 -10.39 9.34
C LYS A 68 10.13 -9.29 10.09
N PHE A 69 10.73 -8.12 10.26
CA PHE A 69 10.07 -6.98 10.90
C PHE A 69 8.77 -6.58 10.18
N LEU A 70 8.77 -6.48 8.85
CA LEU A 70 7.57 -6.15 8.07
C LEU A 70 6.45 -7.18 8.24
N GLN A 71 6.80 -8.47 8.30
CA GLN A 71 5.84 -9.54 8.56
C GLN A 71 5.28 -9.47 9.99
N GLU A 72 6.15 -9.24 10.99
CA GLU A 72 5.76 -9.10 12.40
C GLU A 72 4.78 -7.94 12.62
N VAL A 73 4.97 -6.81 11.91
CA VAL A 73 4.02 -5.69 11.99
C VAL A 73 2.75 -5.91 11.17
N GLY A 74 2.63 -7.01 10.43
CA GLY A 74 1.40 -7.47 9.78
C GLY A 74 1.27 -7.15 8.29
N TYR A 75 2.38 -7.02 7.56
CA TYR A 75 2.38 -7.03 6.09
C TYR A 75 2.54 -8.46 5.54
N ILE A 76 1.88 -8.72 4.42
CA ILE A 76 2.03 -9.96 3.64
C ILE A 76 3.00 -9.65 2.50
N LEU A 77 4.20 -10.23 2.54
CA LEU A 77 5.24 -9.94 1.56
C LEU A 77 5.06 -10.81 0.32
N ILE A 78 4.96 -10.17 -0.84
CA ILE A 78 4.95 -10.83 -2.15
C ILE A 78 6.29 -10.54 -2.81
N PHE A 79 7.14 -11.56 -2.88
CA PHE A 79 8.50 -11.42 -3.40
C PHE A 79 8.54 -11.65 -4.90
N LYS A 80 9.28 -10.77 -5.59
CA LYS A 80 9.80 -11.04 -6.93
C LYS A 80 11.25 -11.50 -6.80
N PRO A 81 11.65 -12.64 -7.40
CA PRO A 81 13.05 -13.00 -7.52
C PRO A 81 13.78 -11.88 -8.28
N THR A 82 14.81 -11.29 -7.69
CA THR A 82 15.60 -10.28 -8.39
C THR A 82 16.66 -10.93 -9.26
N LEU A 83 16.81 -10.43 -10.48
CA LEU A 83 17.97 -10.72 -11.32
C LEU A 83 19.03 -9.69 -10.97
N ILE A 84 20.12 -10.15 -10.35
CA ILE A 84 21.35 -9.35 -10.22
C ILE A 84 22.07 -9.48 -11.56
N LEU A 85 22.12 -8.37 -12.31
CA LEU A 85 22.85 -8.32 -13.57
C LEU A 85 24.37 -8.34 -13.31
N LYS A 86 25.15 -8.63 -14.35
CA LYS A 86 26.62 -8.79 -14.26
C LYS A 86 27.36 -7.53 -13.81
N ASP A 87 26.70 -6.38 -13.88
CA ASP A 87 27.15 -5.06 -13.44
C ASP A 87 26.71 -4.71 -12.00
N GLY A 88 26.00 -5.62 -11.32
CA GLY A 88 25.42 -5.39 -10.00
C GLY A 88 24.09 -4.63 -10.01
N GLU A 89 23.54 -4.29 -11.20
CA GLU A 89 22.24 -3.64 -11.31
C GLU A 89 21.14 -4.66 -10.97
N VAL A 90 20.36 -4.36 -9.94
CA VAL A 90 19.16 -5.13 -9.58
C VAL A 90 18.02 -4.62 -10.45
N LYS A 91 17.62 -5.41 -11.46
CA LYS A 91 16.58 -5.00 -12.41
C LYS A 91 15.27 -5.71 -12.14
N GLY A 92 14.21 -4.94 -11.87
CA GLY A 92 12.84 -5.42 -11.79
C GLY A 92 11.98 -4.62 -10.81
N ASN A 93 10.95 -3.96 -11.32
CA ASN A 93 9.83 -3.49 -10.51
C ASN A 93 8.87 -4.66 -10.23
N CYS A 94 8.00 -4.50 -9.24
CA CYS A 94 7.01 -5.53 -8.87
C CYS A 94 5.60 -5.21 -9.40
N ASP A 95 5.53 -4.38 -10.45
CA ASP A 95 4.27 -3.78 -10.91
C ASP A 95 3.33 -4.84 -11.47
N ALA A 96 3.86 -5.77 -12.26
CA ALA A 96 3.10 -6.89 -12.81
C ALA A 96 2.57 -7.79 -11.69
N GLU A 97 3.39 -8.08 -10.68
CA GLU A 97 3.02 -8.88 -9.51
C GLU A 97 1.92 -8.19 -8.70
N LEU A 98 2.03 -6.87 -8.51
CA LEU A 98 1.01 -6.07 -7.81
C LEU A 98 -0.33 -6.12 -8.54
N VAL A 99 -0.32 -5.85 -9.84
CA VAL A 99 -1.54 -5.90 -10.67
C VAL A 99 -2.14 -7.29 -10.63
N LEU A 100 -1.36 -8.34 -10.91
CA LEU A 100 -1.84 -9.71 -10.95
C LEU A 100 -2.40 -10.15 -9.60
N HIS A 101 -1.69 -9.88 -8.50
CA HIS A 101 -2.12 -10.31 -7.18
C HIS A 101 -3.35 -9.55 -6.69
N THR A 102 -3.50 -8.27 -7.08
CA THR A 102 -4.75 -7.52 -6.88
C THR A 102 -5.92 -8.23 -7.56
N MET A 103 -5.71 -8.77 -8.77
CA MET A 103 -6.73 -9.52 -9.50
C MET A 103 -6.97 -10.93 -8.93
N ILE A 104 -5.94 -11.61 -8.41
CA ILE A 104 -6.08 -12.90 -7.72
C ILE A 104 -6.97 -12.75 -6.48
N GLU A 105 -6.76 -11.70 -5.69
CA GLU A 105 -7.53 -11.43 -4.48
C GLU A 105 -8.87 -10.73 -4.76
N TYR A 106 -9.22 -10.48 -6.02
CA TYR A 106 -10.31 -9.59 -6.41
C TYR A 106 -11.66 -9.93 -5.76
N GLN A 107 -11.96 -11.21 -5.54
CA GLN A 107 -13.21 -11.65 -4.90
C GLN A 107 -13.14 -11.68 -3.36
N ASN A 108 -11.96 -11.48 -2.78
CA ASN A 108 -11.70 -11.66 -1.34
C ASN A 108 -11.70 -10.34 -0.53
N TYR A 109 -11.79 -9.19 -1.20
CA TYR A 109 -11.85 -7.88 -0.56
C TYR A 109 -13.05 -7.06 -1.04
N ASP A 110 -13.54 -6.15 -0.20
CA ASP A 110 -14.61 -5.23 -0.57
C ASP A 110 -14.09 -4.15 -1.54
N GLN A 111 -13.05 -3.42 -1.11
CA GLN A 111 -12.35 -2.45 -1.94
C GLN A 111 -10.83 -2.50 -1.73
N ALA A 112 -10.09 -2.05 -2.75
CA ALA A 112 -8.64 -1.98 -2.78
C ALA A 112 -8.14 -0.58 -2.43
N VAL A 113 -7.16 -0.52 -1.52
CA VAL A 113 -6.31 0.64 -1.29
C VAL A 113 -5.02 0.43 -2.08
N ILE A 114 -4.72 1.30 -3.02
CA ILE A 114 -3.48 1.23 -3.79
C ILE A 114 -2.48 2.20 -3.16
N VAL A 115 -1.28 1.72 -2.83
CA VAL A 115 -0.21 2.56 -2.28
C VAL A 115 0.92 2.63 -3.29
N SER A 116 0.88 3.64 -4.15
CA SER A 116 1.94 4.00 -5.11
C SER A 116 1.70 5.41 -5.65
N GLY A 117 2.77 6.06 -6.11
CA GLY A 117 2.71 7.25 -6.95
C GLY A 117 2.87 6.96 -8.44
N ASP A 118 3.11 5.70 -8.83
CA ASP A 118 3.50 5.33 -10.19
C ASP A 118 2.34 5.39 -11.20
N GLY A 119 2.60 6.02 -12.34
CA GLY A 119 1.63 6.15 -13.44
C GLY A 119 1.23 4.82 -14.07
N ASP A 120 2.08 3.79 -13.96
CA ASP A 120 1.83 2.48 -14.56
C ASP A 120 0.61 1.77 -13.96
N PHE A 121 0.22 2.13 -12.72
CA PHE A 121 -1.01 1.64 -12.09
C PHE A 121 -2.29 2.37 -12.52
N HIS A 122 -2.22 3.33 -13.45
CA HIS A 122 -3.39 4.06 -13.94
C HIS A 122 -4.50 3.10 -14.43
N CYS A 123 -4.14 2.08 -15.21
CA CYS A 123 -5.11 1.14 -15.76
C CYS A 123 -5.79 0.31 -14.67
N LEU A 124 -5.04 -0.13 -13.67
CA LEU A 124 -5.56 -0.88 -12.52
C LEU A 124 -6.54 -0.02 -11.72
N VAL A 125 -6.17 1.20 -11.38
CA VAL A 125 -7.04 2.11 -10.61
C VAL A 125 -8.31 2.45 -11.40
N ASP A 126 -8.20 2.73 -12.70
CA ASP A 126 -9.39 3.01 -13.54
C ASP A 126 -10.36 1.83 -13.56
N TYR A 127 -9.82 0.62 -13.76
CA TYR A 127 -10.60 -0.60 -13.76
C TYR A 127 -11.30 -0.81 -12.42
N LEU A 128 -10.56 -0.81 -11.31
CA LEU A 128 -11.13 -0.99 -9.97
C LEU A 128 -12.21 0.04 -9.66
N ARG A 129 -12.02 1.29 -10.07
CA ARG A 129 -13.01 2.36 -9.88
C ARG A 129 -14.29 2.10 -10.67
N LYS A 130 -14.19 1.69 -11.94
CA LYS A 130 -15.34 1.31 -12.78
C LYS A 130 -16.11 0.12 -12.21
N GLN A 131 -15.43 -0.77 -11.51
CA GLN A 131 -16.03 -1.93 -10.85
C GLN A 131 -16.49 -1.67 -9.41
N ASN A 132 -16.44 -0.41 -8.92
CA ASN A 132 -16.72 -0.04 -7.53
C ASN A 132 -15.86 -0.78 -6.48
N LYS A 133 -14.68 -1.25 -6.89
CA LYS A 133 -13.66 -1.96 -6.10
C LYS A 133 -12.52 -1.07 -5.64
N PHE A 134 -12.55 0.24 -5.92
CA PHE A 134 -11.50 1.18 -5.54
C PHE A 134 -11.88 1.97 -4.29
N CYS A 135 -11.11 1.75 -3.22
CA CYS A 135 -11.25 2.45 -1.95
C CYS A 135 -10.57 3.82 -2.03
N HIS A 136 -9.24 3.81 -2.17
CA HIS A 136 -8.41 5.00 -2.06
C HIS A 136 -7.01 4.79 -2.66
N LEU A 137 -6.40 5.86 -3.16
CA LEU A 137 -5.00 5.90 -3.55
C LEU A 137 -4.18 6.64 -2.49
N ILE A 138 -3.09 6.02 -2.02
CA ILE A 138 -2.14 6.66 -1.11
C ILE A 138 -0.80 6.76 -1.83
N ALA A 139 -0.45 7.96 -2.28
CA ALA A 139 0.86 8.20 -2.90
C ALA A 139 1.86 8.70 -1.84
N PRO A 140 3.18 8.55 -2.04
CA PRO A 140 4.16 9.04 -1.06
C PRO A 140 4.12 10.56 -0.87
N ALA A 141 4.10 11.33 -1.96
CA ALA A 141 3.96 12.79 -1.96
C ALA A 141 3.32 13.28 -3.27
N PRO A 142 2.79 14.52 -3.32
CA PRO A 142 2.29 15.11 -4.56
C PRO A 142 3.35 15.14 -5.67
N SER A 143 4.61 15.43 -5.31
CA SER A 143 5.73 15.51 -6.25
C SER A 143 6.14 14.17 -6.87
N SER A 144 5.83 13.05 -6.22
CA SER A 144 6.14 11.70 -6.71
C SER A 144 4.92 10.95 -7.24
N CYS A 145 3.78 11.63 -7.40
CA CYS A 145 2.56 11.03 -7.90
C CYS A 145 2.29 11.47 -9.35
N SER A 146 2.14 10.51 -10.26
CA SER A 146 1.83 10.77 -11.67
C SER A 146 0.51 11.52 -11.83
N TYR A 147 0.48 12.48 -12.75
CA TYR A 147 -0.74 13.23 -13.07
C TYR A 147 -1.88 12.31 -13.53
N LEU A 148 -1.59 11.30 -14.36
CA LEU A 148 -2.59 10.34 -14.82
C LEU A 148 -3.20 9.56 -13.66
N LEU A 149 -2.36 9.12 -12.74
CA LEU A 149 -2.79 8.38 -11.55
C LEU A 149 -3.66 9.26 -10.63
N ARG A 150 -3.30 10.52 -10.43
CA ARG A 150 -4.13 11.49 -9.68
C ARG A 150 -5.49 11.71 -10.35
N LYS A 151 -5.49 11.91 -11.67
CA LYS A 151 -6.72 12.15 -12.44
C LYS A 151 -7.70 10.97 -12.33
N VAL A 152 -7.19 9.74 -12.38
CA VAL A 152 -8.02 8.54 -12.23
C VAL A 152 -8.41 8.27 -10.77
N ALA A 153 -7.59 8.61 -9.79
CA ALA A 153 -8.00 8.53 -8.38
C ALA A 153 -9.13 9.53 -8.03
N GLY A 154 -9.22 10.65 -8.77
CA GLY A 154 -10.20 11.70 -8.51
C GLY A 154 -10.01 12.28 -7.10
N GLY A 155 -11.09 12.38 -6.34
CA GLY A 155 -11.04 12.84 -4.94
C GLY A 155 -10.55 11.80 -3.93
N LYS A 156 -10.36 10.54 -4.35
CA LYS A 156 -9.96 9.43 -3.47
C LYS A 156 -8.45 9.25 -3.45
N ILE A 157 -7.72 10.32 -3.10
CA ILE A 157 -6.26 10.33 -3.00
C ILE A 157 -5.79 11.01 -1.70
N SER A 158 -4.72 10.50 -1.11
CA SER A 158 -3.99 11.13 0.00
C SER A 158 -2.49 10.91 -0.14
N PHE A 159 -1.71 11.67 0.62
CA PHE A 159 -0.25 11.62 0.55
C PHE A 159 0.37 11.25 1.89
N VAL A 160 1.37 10.36 1.88
CA VAL A 160 2.13 9.98 3.08
C VAL A 160 2.87 11.19 3.67
N SER A 161 3.33 12.12 2.82
CA SER A 161 3.92 13.40 3.22
C SER A 161 3.06 14.19 4.22
N ASP A 162 1.74 14.15 4.05
CA ASP A 162 0.78 14.90 4.88
C ASP A 162 0.52 14.19 6.22
N LEU A 163 0.96 12.93 6.33
CA LEU A 163 0.78 12.08 7.50
C LEU A 163 2.02 12.07 8.41
N ARG A 164 3.07 12.86 8.11
CA ARG A 164 4.34 12.85 8.84
C ARG A 164 4.18 12.81 10.35
N ASN A 165 3.35 13.67 10.92
CA ASN A 165 3.11 13.72 12.38
C ASN A 165 2.57 12.42 12.98
N LYS A 166 1.94 11.57 12.17
CA LYS A 166 1.32 10.29 12.57
C LYS A 166 2.22 9.10 12.29
N VAL A 167 2.98 9.13 11.20
CA VAL A 167 3.67 7.93 10.68
C VAL A 167 5.18 8.13 10.49
N GLU A 168 5.76 9.24 10.94
CA GLU A 168 7.22 9.39 11.01
C GLU A 168 7.81 8.50 12.08
N TYR A 169 8.87 7.78 11.71
CA TYR A 169 9.72 7.06 12.64
C TYR A 169 10.51 8.09 13.45
N LYS A 170 10.18 8.17 14.73
CA LYS A 170 10.94 8.92 15.71
C LYS A 170 11.77 7.90 16.48
N LYS A 171 13.11 8.02 16.45
CA LYS A 171 13.92 7.29 17.43
C LYS A 171 13.36 7.65 18.80
N SER A 172 13.01 6.65 19.60
CA SER A 172 12.81 6.89 21.02
C SER A 172 14.10 7.52 21.53
N THR A 173 14.03 8.75 22.02
CA THR A 173 15.14 9.36 22.75
C THR A 173 15.47 8.41 23.91
N PRO A 174 16.74 8.07 24.13
CA PRO A 174 17.15 7.31 25.32
C PRO A 174 16.61 7.92 26.61
#